data_AF-A0A395R4S2-F1
#
_entry.id   AF-A0A395R4S2-F1
#
_cell.length_a   1.000
_cell.length_b   1.000
_cell.length_c   1.000
_cell.angle_alpha   90.00
_cell.angle_beta   90.00
_cell.angle_gamma   90.00
#
_symmetry.space_group_name_H-M   'P 1'
#
loop_
_entity.id
_entity.type
_entity.pdbx_description
1 polymer ?
#
loop_
_entity_poly.entity_id
_entity_poly.type
_entity_poly.pdbx_seq_one_letter_code
_entity_poly.pdbx_strand_id
1 'polypeptide(L)'
;MTVSNAFALFMQEAPAHARAWMQVAKSLDAASALDKKTKELAYIAVLAATGNNSGIPFHVLSAKSHGATRQEVLSAVLVGLPAVGAVVTSAIPAAVEAYDGQNE
;
A
#
# COMPACT_ATOMS: atom_id res chain seq x y z
N MET A 1 9.61 -7.85 0.01
CA MET A 1 8.25 -7.25 -0.04
C MET A 1 7.26 -8.37 -0.17
N THR A 2 6.26 -8.42 0.72
CA THR A 2 5.28 -9.53 0.75
C THR A 2 3.97 -9.04 0.13
N VAL A 3 3.50 -9.72 -0.92
CA VAL A 3 2.16 -9.50 -1.50
C VAL A 3 1.11 -10.30 -0.73
N SER A 4 -0.16 -9.88 -0.78
CA SER A 4 -1.24 -10.61 -0.09
C SER A 4 -1.48 -11.99 -0.72
N ASN A 5 -1.98 -12.94 0.07
CA ASN A 5 -2.37 -14.26 -0.42
C ASN A 5 -3.35 -14.18 -1.59
N ALA A 6 -4.34 -13.28 -1.51
CA ALA A 6 -5.31 -13.06 -2.58
C ALA A 6 -4.65 -12.58 -3.87
N PHE A 7 -3.69 -11.65 -3.78
CA PHE A 7 -2.97 -11.17 -4.95
C PHE A 7 -2.04 -12.24 -5.53
N ALA A 8 -1.37 -13.02 -4.67
CA ALA A 8 -0.55 -14.15 -5.10
C ALA A 8 -1.38 -15.19 -5.88
N LEU A 9 -2.55 -15.57 -5.36
CA LEU A 9 -3.48 -16.46 -6.05
C LEU A 9 -3.99 -15.86 -7.36
N PHE A 10 -4.29 -14.55 -7.41
CA PHE A 10 -4.64 -13.88 -8.67
C PHE A 10 -3.54 -14.01 -9.74
N MET A 11 -2.28 -13.81 -9.36
CA MET A 11 -1.14 -13.97 -10.27
C MET A 11 -1.00 -15.40 -10.79
N GLN A 12 -1.32 -16.40 -9.97
CA GLN A 12 -1.22 -17.82 -10.29
C GLN A 12 -2.40 -18.32 -11.13
N GLU A 13 -3.63 -18.06 -10.70
CA GLU A 13 -4.85 -18.64 -11.27
C GLU A 13 -5.34 -17.88 -12.52
N ALA A 14 -4.99 -16.60 -12.66
CA ALA A 14 -5.41 -15.77 -13.78
C ALA A 14 -4.22 -15.04 -14.46
N PRO A 15 -3.18 -15.76 -14.93
CA PRO A 15 -1.90 -15.18 -15.33
C PRO A 15 -1.98 -14.20 -16.51
N ALA A 16 -2.95 -14.39 -17.43
CA ALA A 16 -3.16 -13.46 -18.54
C ALA A 16 -3.69 -12.09 -18.06
N HIS A 17 -4.67 -12.10 -17.15
CA HIS A 17 -5.22 -10.90 -16.53
C HIS A 17 -4.17 -10.21 -15.67
N ALA A 18 -3.43 -10.99 -14.88
CA ALA A 18 -2.31 -10.52 -14.07
C ALA A 18 -1.25 -9.79 -14.88
N ARG A 19 -0.80 -10.34 -16.02
CA ARG A 19 0.17 -9.66 -16.90
C ARG A 19 -0.34 -8.32 -17.43
N ALA A 20 -1.60 -8.26 -17.86
CA ALA A 20 -2.20 -7.02 -18.33
C ALA A 20 -2.28 -5.97 -17.19
N TRP A 21 -2.72 -6.38 -16.01
CA TRP A 21 -2.78 -5.53 -14.82
C TRP A 21 -1.39 -4.99 -14.44
N MET A 22 -0.38 -5.85 -14.39
CA MET A 22 0.99 -5.44 -14.04
C MET A 22 1.56 -4.43 -15.05
N GLN A 23 1.23 -4.54 -16.34
CA GLN A 23 1.64 -3.56 -17.34
C GLN A 23 0.97 -2.20 -17.09
N VAL A 24 -0.32 -2.19 -16.75
CA VAL A 24 -1.04 -0.96 -16.37
C VAL A 24 -0.41 -0.34 -15.12
N ALA A 25 -0.24 -1.12 -14.06
CA ALA A 25 0.36 -0.67 -12.81
C ALA A 25 1.73 -0.03 -13.03
N LYS A 26 2.63 -0.70 -13.77
CA LYS A 26 3.95 -0.17 -14.11
C LYS A 26 3.89 1.12 -14.94
N SER A 27 2.97 1.20 -15.90
CA SER A 27 2.85 2.37 -16.78
C SER A 27 2.33 3.59 -16.02
N LEU A 28 1.33 3.40 -15.14
CA LEU A 28 0.83 4.45 -14.25
C LEU A 28 1.90 4.88 -13.23
N ASP A 29 2.68 3.93 -12.71
CA ASP A 29 3.80 4.21 -11.80
C ASP A 29 4.85 5.13 -12.44
N ALA A 30 5.23 4.83 -13.69
CA ALA A 30 6.21 5.61 -14.45
C ALA A 30 5.68 6.98 -14.89
N ALA A 31 4.36 7.14 -15.03
CA ALA A 31 3.74 8.41 -15.39
C ALA A 31 3.62 9.38 -14.19
N SER A 32 3.74 8.88 -12.97
CA SER A 32 3.64 9.71 -11.77
C SER A 32 4.86 10.61 -11.60
N ALA A 33 4.62 11.90 -11.34
CA ALA A 33 5.67 12.87 -11.03
C ALA A 33 6.11 12.84 -9.56
N LEU A 34 5.43 12.08 -8.70
CA LEU A 34 5.76 11.97 -7.29
C LEU A 34 7.05 11.15 -7.11
N ASP A 35 7.90 11.59 -6.18
CA ASP A 35 9.00 10.74 -5.73
C ASP A 35 8.46 9.45 -5.07
N LYS A 36 9.31 8.44 -4.99
CA LYS A 36 8.88 7.10 -4.56
C LYS A 36 8.30 7.10 -3.14
N LYS A 37 8.87 7.84 -2.20
CA LYS A 37 8.37 7.88 -0.81
C LYS A 37 6.99 8.54 -0.77
N THR A 38 6.86 9.70 -1.39
CA THR A 38 5.60 10.46 -1.43
C THR A 38 4.49 9.66 -2.11
N LYS A 39 4.81 8.98 -3.22
CA LYS A 39 3.86 8.13 -3.94
C LYS A 39 3.33 6.99 -3.08
N GLU A 40 4.20 6.28 -2.37
CA GLU A 40 3.78 5.16 -1.52
C GLU A 40 2.92 5.61 -0.35
N LEU A 41 3.29 6.72 0.32
CA LEU A 41 2.48 7.32 1.38
C LEU A 41 1.10 7.75 0.87
N ALA A 42 1.03 8.38 -0.32
CA ALA A 42 -0.24 8.72 -0.94
C ALA A 42 -1.08 7.48 -1.27
N TYR A 43 -0.45 6.41 -1.75
CA TYR A 43 -1.13 5.15 -2.08
C TYR A 43 -1.69 4.46 -0.82
N ILE A 44 -0.93 4.46 0.28
CA ILE A 44 -1.40 3.96 1.59
C ILE A 44 -2.66 4.71 2.04
N ALA A 45 -2.71 6.04 1.88
CA ALA A 45 -3.89 6.83 2.21
C ALA A 45 -5.12 6.40 1.38
N VAL A 46 -4.95 6.16 0.07
CA VAL A 46 -6.03 5.67 -0.81
C VAL A 46 -6.50 4.27 -0.40
N LEU A 47 -5.58 3.36 -0.08
CA LEU A 47 -5.92 2.02 0.40
C LEU A 47 -6.70 2.07 1.73
N ALA A 48 -6.25 2.89 2.68
CA ALA A 48 -6.95 3.09 3.94
C ALA A 48 -8.36 3.68 3.72
N ALA A 49 -8.47 4.69 2.85
CA ALA A 49 -9.74 5.34 2.54
C ALA A 49 -10.74 4.43 1.83
N THR A 50 -10.25 3.45 1.06
CA THR A 50 -11.09 2.46 0.35
C THR A 50 -11.30 1.17 1.14
N GLY A 51 -10.76 1.06 2.36
CA GLY A 51 -10.83 -0.14 3.19
C GLY A 51 -10.06 -1.35 2.61
N ASN A 52 -9.16 -1.12 1.66
CA ASN A 52 -8.38 -2.19 1.01
C ASN A 52 -7.13 -2.54 1.84
N ASN A 53 -7.35 -3.20 2.97
CA ASN A 53 -6.30 -3.54 3.92
C ASN A 53 -5.31 -4.57 3.36
N SER A 54 -5.71 -5.36 2.35
CA SER A 54 -4.85 -6.38 1.74
C SER A 54 -3.63 -5.81 1.00
N GLY A 55 -3.73 -4.58 0.50
CA GLY A 55 -2.62 -3.90 -0.17
C GLY A 55 -1.67 -3.18 0.79
N ILE A 56 -2.10 -2.89 2.02
CA ILE A 56 -1.36 -2.05 2.97
C ILE A 56 0.06 -2.59 3.24
N PRO A 57 0.28 -3.88 3.54
CA PRO A 57 1.62 -4.37 3.87
C PRO A 57 2.64 -4.14 2.75
N PHE A 58 2.25 -4.37 1.50
CA PHE A 58 3.15 -4.18 0.35
C PHE A 58 3.63 -2.73 0.24
N HIS A 59 2.69 -1.78 0.27
CA HIS A 59 2.99 -0.36 0.13
C HIS A 59 3.70 0.22 1.35
N VAL A 60 3.42 -0.27 2.56
CA VAL A 60 4.16 0.11 3.78
C VAL A 60 5.63 -0.32 3.69
N LEU A 61 5.89 -1.55 3.25
CA LEU A 61 7.24 -2.05 3.07
C LEU A 61 7.99 -1.30 1.96
N SER A 62 7.30 -0.97 0.86
CA SER A 62 7.84 -0.13 -0.21
C SER A 62 8.20 1.27 0.30
N ALA A 63 7.28 1.94 1.01
CA ALA A 63 7.49 3.23 1.64
C ALA A 63 8.71 3.21 2.59
N LYS A 64 8.80 2.21 3.47
CA LYS A 64 9.92 2.00 4.39
C LYS A 64 11.24 1.86 3.65
N SER A 65 11.27 1.09 2.55
CA SER A 65 12.47 0.95 1.70
C SER A 65 12.91 2.26 1.02
N HIS A 66 11.99 3.23 0.94
CA HIS A 66 12.24 4.58 0.45
C HIS A 66 12.40 5.62 1.56
N GLY A 67 12.64 5.16 2.80
CA GLY A 67 12.96 6.01 3.93
C GLY A 67 11.76 6.64 4.63
N ALA A 68 10.53 6.15 4.38
CA ALA A 68 9.38 6.55 5.18
C ALA A 68 9.55 6.05 6.62
N THR A 69 9.27 6.94 7.56
CA THR A 69 9.23 6.64 8.98
C THR A 69 7.90 5.99 9.37
N ARG A 70 7.88 5.33 10.53
CA ARG A 70 6.66 4.75 11.11
C ARG A 70 5.55 5.77 11.27
N GLN A 71 5.91 7.00 11.66
CA GLN A 71 4.96 8.10 11.87
C GLN A 71 4.42 8.67 10.55
N GLU A 72 5.24 8.72 9.50
CA GLU A 72 4.75 9.07 8.15
C GLU A 72 3.74 8.04 7.64
N VAL A 73 3.98 6.75 7.86
CA VAL A 73 3.03 5.67 7.50
C VAL A 73 1.71 5.80 8.28
N LEU A 74 1.76 5.99 9.60
CA LEU A 74 0.55 6.20 10.40
C LEU A 74 -0.20 7.47 9.98
N SER A 75 0.53 8.54 9.67
CA SER A 75 -0.05 9.78 9.16
C SER A 75 -0.74 9.56 7.82
N ALA A 76 -0.15 8.79 6.91
CA ALA A 76 -0.77 8.42 5.63
C ALA A 76 -2.06 7.61 5.81
N VAL A 77 -2.10 6.67 6.75
CA VAL A 77 -3.33 5.94 7.08
C VAL A 77 -4.41 6.89 7.60
N LEU A 78 -4.06 7.80 8.51
CA LEU A 78 -5.02 8.63 9.24
C LEU A 78 -5.39 9.95 8.53
N VAL A 79 -4.65 10.39 7.52
CA VAL A 79 -4.89 11.68 6.85
C VAL A 79 -6.30 11.79 6.27
N GLY A 80 -6.88 10.66 5.82
CA GLY A 80 -8.24 10.59 5.29
C GLY A 80 -9.34 10.62 6.35
N LEU A 81 -9.02 10.47 7.65
CA LEU A 81 -10.01 10.32 8.72
C LEU A 81 -11.11 11.41 8.71
N PRO A 82 -10.81 12.72 8.53
CA PRO A 82 -11.85 13.75 8.48
C PRO A 82 -12.74 13.67 7.24
N ALA A 83 -12.25 13.11 6.13
CA ALA A 83 -12.93 13.09 4.84
C ALA A 83 -13.78 11.84 4.63
N VAL A 84 -13.29 10.68 5.08
CA VAL A 84 -13.94 9.37 4.85
C VAL A 84 -14.36 8.65 6.14
N GLY A 85 -14.13 9.27 7.31
CA GLY A 85 -14.52 8.72 8.60
C GLY A 85 -13.66 7.53 9.05
N ALA A 86 -14.18 6.77 10.02
CA ALA A 86 -13.43 5.76 10.77
C ALA A 86 -12.95 4.55 9.93
N VAL A 87 -13.36 4.43 8.66
CA VAL A 87 -12.95 3.34 7.76
C VAL A 87 -11.42 3.17 7.71
N VAL A 88 -10.69 4.29 7.74
CA VAL A 88 -9.22 4.30 7.69
C VAL A 88 -8.57 3.61 8.87
N THR A 89 -9.24 3.57 10.03
CA THR A 89 -8.69 2.95 11.25
C THR A 89 -8.51 1.44 11.09
N SER A 90 -9.25 0.80 10.18
CA SER A 90 -9.13 -0.62 9.88
C SER A 90 -7.78 -1.00 9.25
N ALA A 91 -7.06 -0.04 8.65
CA ALA A 91 -5.75 -0.25 8.06
C ALA A 91 -4.60 -0.22 9.09
N ILE A 92 -4.85 0.30 10.30
CA ILE A 92 -3.80 0.49 11.33
C ILE A 92 -3.09 -0.83 11.69
N PRO A 93 -3.78 -1.95 11.98
CA PRO A 93 -3.10 -3.20 12.35
C PRO A 93 -2.15 -3.69 11.25
N ALA A 94 -2.62 -3.74 10.00
CA ALA A 94 -1.82 -4.16 8.86
C ALA A 94 -0.63 -3.24 8.59
N ALA A 95 -0.79 -1.93 8.79
CA ALA A 95 0.28 -0.96 8.60
C ALA A 95 1.36 -1.07 9.67
N VAL A 96 0.96 -1.20 10.94
CA VAL A 96 1.89 -1.33 12.07
C VAL A 96 2.64 -2.65 12.02
N GLU A 97 1.93 -3.76 11.80
CA GLU A 97 2.53 -5.09 11.68
C GLU A 97 3.56 -5.14 10.55
N ALA A 98 3.21 -4.61 9.36
CA ALA A 98 4.13 -4.60 8.23
C ALA A 98 5.36 -3.72 8.48
N TYR A 99 5.20 -2.56 9.12
CA TYR A 99 6.32 -1.66 9.38
C TYR A 99 7.29 -2.22 10.44
N ASP A 100 6.74 -2.75 11.53
CA ASP A 100 7.48 -3.18 12.71
C ASP A 100 8.07 -4.60 12.54
N GLY A 101 7.38 -5.49 11.82
CA GLY A 101 7.77 -6.90 11.63
C GLY A 101 8.98 -7.17 10.72
N GLN A 102 9.68 -6.14 10.23
CA GLN A 102 10.97 -6.27 9.54
C GLN A 102 12.17 -5.76 10.36
N ASN A 103 11.97 -5.48 11.65
CA ASN A 103 13.06 -5.13 12.57
C ASN A 103 13.53 -6.33 13.41
N GLU A 104 13.09 -7.55 13.07
CA GLU A 104 13.59 -8.83 13.57
C GLU A 104 14.43 -9.54 12.50
#